data_AF-A0A8W8LM08-F1
#
_entry.id   AF-A0A8W8LM08-F1
#
_cell.length_a   1.000
_cell.length_b   1.000
_cell.length_c   1.000
_cell.angle_alpha   90.00
_cell.angle_beta   90.00
_cell.angle_gamma   90.00
#
_symmetry.space_group_name_H-M   'P 1'
#
loop_
_entity.id
_entity.type
_entity.pdbx_description
1 polymer ?
#
loop_
_entity_poly.entity_id
_entity_poly.type
_entity_poly.pdbx_seq_one_letter_code
_entity_poly.pdbx_strand_id
1 'polypeptide(L)'
;MTDSIFEIANSNYNQNIEYQVSFSMAEIYNEKVYDLFTEINSKQNERTALKIENCKAKNLSCFPVGNSNDIAHYLEKGYKNRSIASTNMNEYSSRAHTIATIYLAQISTTEKSTLKSQINIVDLAGSERAAKTGAEGTRLEEGGKINRSLMHLGTVIRELAKQRGTGPHIYRNSNLTMLLKDSLGGNSKTVMVATVSPLDHHLEETKSTLQYAFEASRIKNRCEKNKFEALLSPEVEALIGQLEVTKAQLNKVTLEKLENDDIIKQLKSEIERLRRELQETLNGSKVSTFRNIVISSILKQYFWAGLK
;
A
#
# COMPACT_ATOMS: atom_id res chain seq x y z
N MET A 1 15.75 -5.35 4.89
CA MET A 1 14.87 -4.31 4.30
C MET A 1 13.74 -3.93 5.26
N THR A 2 12.92 -4.89 5.68
CA THR A 2 11.81 -4.65 6.63
C THR A 2 12.32 -4.06 7.95
N ASP A 3 13.44 -4.56 8.48
CA ASP A 3 14.04 -4.05 9.72
C ASP A 3 14.38 -2.58 9.60
N SER A 4 15.04 -2.19 8.51
CA SER A 4 15.41 -0.80 8.24
C SER A 4 14.20 0.15 8.18
N ILE A 5 13.03 -0.33 7.71
CA ILE A 5 11.80 0.49 7.70
C ILE A 5 11.39 0.83 9.14
N PHE A 6 11.36 -0.18 10.02
CA PHE A 6 10.97 0.01 11.41
C PHE A 6 12.05 0.70 12.23
N GLU A 7 13.33 0.49 11.94
CA GLU A 7 14.44 1.26 12.54
C GLU A 7 14.31 2.75 12.23
N ILE A 8 14.07 3.11 10.96
CA ILE A 8 13.86 4.51 10.57
C ILE A 8 12.62 5.08 11.27
N ALA A 9 11.51 4.36 11.28
CA ALA A 9 10.28 4.81 11.94
C ALA A 9 10.47 5.00 13.45
N ASN A 10 11.16 4.07 14.13
CA ASN A 10 11.38 4.10 15.58
C ASN A 10 12.48 5.07 16.01
N SER A 11 13.44 5.38 15.13
CA SER A 11 14.50 6.36 15.38
C SER A 11 14.02 7.82 15.34
N ASN A 12 12.80 8.07 14.87
CA ASN A 12 12.24 9.41 14.84
C ASN A 12 11.61 9.76 16.19
N TYR A 13 12.31 10.59 16.97
CA TYR A 13 11.84 11.06 18.29
C TYR A 13 10.88 12.26 18.23
N ASN A 14 10.48 12.71 17.03
CA ASN A 14 9.54 13.82 16.90
C ASN A 14 8.12 13.38 17.27
N GLN A 15 7.63 13.85 18.42
CA GLN A 15 6.29 13.55 18.94
C GLN A 15 5.14 14.01 18.03
N ASN A 16 5.42 14.91 17.07
CA ASN A 16 4.44 15.40 16.10
C ASN A 16 4.41 14.56 14.80
N ILE A 17 5.18 13.47 14.74
CA ILE A 17 5.23 12.56 13.60
C ILE A 17 4.81 11.16 14.06
N GLU A 18 3.74 10.64 13.47
CA GLU A 18 3.32 9.25 13.65
C GLU A 18 3.58 8.46 12.37
N TYR A 19 4.21 7.30 12.50
CA TYR A 19 4.39 6.35 11.40
C TYR A 19 3.38 5.21 11.52
N GLN A 20 2.81 4.83 10.39
CA GLN A 20 1.93 3.67 10.29
C GLN A 20 2.36 2.82 9.11
N VAL A 21 2.48 1.52 9.38
CA VAL A 21 2.86 0.53 8.39
C VAL A 21 1.73 -0.47 8.23
N SER A 22 1.43 -0.83 6.98
CA SER A 22 0.45 -1.86 6.67
C SER A 22 0.93 -2.75 5.55
N PHE A 23 0.41 -3.97 5.48
CA PHE A 23 0.82 -4.98 4.52
C PHE A 23 -0.38 -5.57 3.79
N SER A 24 -0.26 -5.71 2.47
CA SER A 24 -1.21 -6.45 1.63
C SER A 24 -0.46 -7.41 0.72
N MET A 25 -1.12 -8.49 0.30
CA MET A 25 -0.55 -9.44 -0.65
C MET A 25 -1.62 -9.91 -1.62
N ALA A 26 -1.34 -9.80 -2.91
CA ALA A 26 -2.24 -10.18 -3.99
C ALA A 26 -1.57 -11.16 -4.94
N GLU A 27 -2.38 -12.02 -5.54
CA GLU A 27 -1.97 -12.92 -6.60
C GLU A 27 -2.72 -12.58 -7.89
N ILE A 28 -2.03 -12.66 -9.02
CA ILE A 28 -2.61 -12.51 -10.35
C ILE A 28 -2.42 -13.82 -11.07
N TYR A 29 -3.53 -14.52 -11.31
CA TYR A 29 -3.54 -15.78 -12.03
C TYR A 29 -4.65 -15.76 -13.07
N ASN A 30 -4.31 -16.15 -14.31
CA ASN A 30 -5.27 -16.22 -15.41
C ASN A 30 -6.07 -14.90 -15.61
N GLU A 31 -5.36 -13.75 -15.52
CA GLU A 31 -5.94 -12.40 -15.60
C GLU A 31 -7.03 -12.09 -14.55
N LYS A 32 -7.10 -12.88 -13.48
CA LYS A 32 -7.90 -12.60 -12.28
C LYS A 32 -6.97 -12.23 -11.13
N VAL A 33 -7.45 -11.35 -10.25
CA VAL A 33 -6.69 -10.84 -9.11
C VAL A 33 -7.31 -11.39 -7.85
N TYR A 34 -6.51 -11.98 -6.98
CA TYR A 34 -6.97 -12.65 -5.77
C TYR A 34 -6.28 -12.06 -4.54
N ASP A 35 -7.06 -11.88 -3.48
CA ASP A 35 -6.55 -11.53 -2.16
C ASP A 35 -5.97 -12.78 -1.49
N LEU A 36 -4.68 -12.76 -1.17
CA LEU A 36 -4.02 -13.90 -0.52
C LEU A 36 -4.31 -14.01 0.98
N PHE A 37 -5.11 -13.11 1.56
CA PHE A 37 -5.56 -13.17 2.95
C PHE A 37 -7.04 -13.49 3.11
N THR A 38 -7.80 -13.53 2.02
CA THR A 38 -9.20 -13.96 2.06
C THR A 38 -9.29 -15.49 2.14
N GLU A 39 -10.15 -15.98 3.04
CA GLU A 39 -10.44 -17.40 3.16
C GLU A 39 -11.12 -17.96 1.90
N ILE A 40 -10.86 -19.23 1.59
CA ILE A 40 -11.51 -19.91 0.49
C ILE A 40 -12.99 -20.10 0.86
N ASN A 41 -13.90 -19.71 -0.03
CA ASN A 41 -15.31 -19.94 0.20
C ASN A 41 -15.60 -21.44 0.17
N SER A 42 -15.96 -22.02 1.31
CA SER A 42 -16.18 -23.47 1.47
C SER A 42 -17.26 -24.02 0.53
N LYS A 43 -18.19 -23.18 0.04
CA LYS A 43 -19.25 -23.60 -0.89
C LYS A 43 -18.80 -23.65 -2.35
N GLN A 44 -17.84 -22.81 -2.73
CA GLN A 44 -17.35 -22.70 -4.12
C GLN A 44 -15.95 -23.30 -4.31
N ASN A 45 -15.27 -23.64 -3.21
CA ASN A 45 -13.88 -24.09 -3.16
C ASN A 45 -12.90 -23.18 -3.93
N GLU A 46 -13.26 -21.91 -4.09
CA GLU A 46 -12.49 -20.90 -4.83
C GLU A 46 -12.50 -19.56 -4.08
N ARG A 47 -11.49 -18.74 -4.37
CA ARG A 47 -11.45 -17.33 -3.95
C ARG A 47 -12.21 -16.47 -4.95
N THR A 48 -12.94 -15.47 -4.46
CA THR A 48 -13.56 -14.46 -5.31
C THR A 48 -12.49 -13.54 -5.89
N ALA A 49 -12.47 -13.39 -7.21
CA ALA A 49 -11.56 -12.45 -7.87
C ALA A 49 -11.96 -10.99 -7.55
N LEU A 50 -10.96 -10.18 -7.20
CA LEU A 50 -11.10 -8.75 -6.98
C LEU A 50 -11.27 -8.01 -8.31
N LYS A 51 -12.07 -6.94 -8.29
CA LYS A 51 -12.19 -6.02 -9.41
C LYS A 51 -11.05 -5.00 -9.39
N ILE A 52 -10.55 -4.64 -10.57
CA ILE A 52 -9.61 -3.54 -10.73
C ILE A 52 -10.37 -2.27 -11.08
N GLU A 53 -10.25 -1.24 -10.22
CA GLU A 53 -10.81 0.09 -10.40
C GLU A 53 -9.69 1.12 -10.25
N ASN A 54 -9.62 2.09 -11.17
CA ASN A 54 -8.57 3.12 -11.16
C ASN A 54 -7.14 2.55 -11.02
N CYS A 55 -6.86 1.43 -11.70
CA CYS A 55 -5.56 0.74 -11.65
C CYS A 55 -5.19 0.17 -10.28
N LYS A 56 -6.18 -0.06 -9.39
CA LYS A 56 -5.99 -0.65 -8.06
C LYS A 56 -6.97 -1.80 -7.82
N ALA A 57 -6.55 -2.78 -7.04
CA ALA A 57 -7.42 -3.87 -6.61
C ALA A 57 -8.40 -3.38 -5.54
N LYS A 58 -9.70 -3.44 -5.82
CA LYS A 58 -10.74 -3.04 -4.90
C LYS A 58 -10.89 -4.05 -3.78
N ASN A 59 -11.05 -3.57 -2.55
CA ASN A 59 -11.23 -4.39 -1.35
C ASN A 59 -10.09 -5.40 -1.10
N LEU A 60 -8.88 -5.12 -1.59
CA LEU A 60 -7.71 -5.90 -1.21
C LEU A 60 -7.45 -5.72 0.30
N SER A 61 -7.37 -6.83 1.03
CA SER A 61 -7.10 -6.80 2.46
C SER A 61 -5.74 -6.17 2.75
N CYS A 62 -5.72 -5.31 3.75
CA CYS A 62 -4.52 -4.60 4.18
C CYS A 62 -4.50 -4.58 5.71
N PHE A 63 -3.44 -5.14 6.29
CA PHE A 63 -3.33 -5.36 7.73
C PHE A 63 -2.28 -4.43 8.33
N PRO A 64 -2.56 -3.80 9.49
CA PRO A 64 -1.54 -3.03 10.20
C PRO A 64 -0.43 -3.97 10.70
N VAL A 65 0.81 -3.50 10.61
CA VAL A 65 2.00 -4.23 11.08
C VAL A 65 2.86 -3.30 11.94
N GLY A 66 3.32 -3.80 13.09
CA GLY A 66 4.10 -3.02 14.06
C GLY A 66 5.59 -3.31 14.01
N ASN A 67 6.00 -4.41 13.40
CA ASN A 67 7.41 -4.82 13.31
C ASN A 67 7.66 -5.75 12.10
N SER A 68 8.93 -6.08 11.86
CA SER A 68 9.34 -6.98 10.78
C SER A 68 8.79 -8.40 10.88
N ASN A 69 8.61 -8.92 12.10
CA ASN A 69 8.07 -10.27 12.30
C ASN A 69 6.60 -10.34 11.88
N ASP A 70 5.83 -9.27 12.08
CA ASP A 70 4.45 -9.19 11.61
C ASP A 70 4.39 -9.28 10.08
N ILE A 71 5.29 -8.57 9.38
CA ILE A 71 5.41 -8.66 7.91
C ILE A 71 5.79 -10.09 7.50
N ALA A 72 6.78 -10.70 8.17
CA ALA A 72 7.19 -12.07 7.88
C ALA A 72 6.04 -13.07 8.08
N HIS A 73 5.25 -12.91 9.15
CA HIS A 73 4.08 -13.72 9.44
C HIS A 73 3.03 -13.63 8.31
N TYR A 74 2.67 -12.41 7.90
CA TYR A 74 1.71 -12.21 6.81
C TYR A 74 2.26 -12.70 5.47
N LEU A 75 3.55 -12.53 5.20
CA LEU A 75 4.19 -13.05 4.00
C LEU A 75 4.10 -14.58 3.96
N GLU A 76 4.42 -15.27 5.05
CA GLU A 76 4.30 -16.73 5.15
C GLU A 76 2.85 -17.20 5.00
N LYS A 77 1.90 -16.50 5.65
CA LYS A 77 0.46 -16.77 5.49
C LYS A 77 0.02 -16.65 4.04
N GLY A 78 0.45 -15.59 3.35
CA GLY A 78 0.14 -15.38 1.93
C GLY A 78 0.72 -16.47 1.04
N TYR A 79 1.96 -16.90 1.28
CA TYR A 79 2.57 -18.03 0.57
C TYR A 79 1.84 -19.36 0.82
N LYS A 80 1.46 -19.67 2.06
CA LYS A 80 0.64 -20.87 2.36
C LYS A 80 -0.68 -20.84 1.60
N ASN A 81 -1.33 -19.69 1.58
CA ASN A 81 -2.58 -19.48 0.87
C ASN A 81 -2.41 -19.58 -0.66
N ARG A 82 -1.25 -19.19 -1.19
CA ARG A 82 -0.86 -19.42 -2.59
C ARG A 82 -0.72 -20.91 -2.89
N SER A 83 -0.04 -21.65 -2.01
CA SER A 83 0.20 -23.09 -2.17
C SER A 83 -1.07 -23.94 -2.08
N ILE A 84 -2.05 -23.58 -1.25
CA ILE A 84 -3.33 -24.31 -1.17
C ILE A 84 -4.14 -24.20 -2.47
N ALA A 85 -4.05 -23.07 -3.18
CA ALA A 85 -4.65 -22.96 -4.52
C ALA A 85 -3.93 -23.87 -5.53
N SER A 86 -2.63 -24.08 -5.35
CA SER A 86 -1.79 -24.92 -6.23
C SER A 86 -1.95 -26.43 -6.02
N THR A 87 -2.37 -26.91 -4.85
CA THR A 87 -2.48 -28.36 -4.56
C THR A 87 -3.52 -29.12 -5.40
N ASN A 88 -4.39 -28.43 -6.16
CA ASN A 88 -5.28 -29.05 -7.14
C ASN A 88 -4.69 -29.14 -8.57
N MET A 89 -3.56 -28.47 -8.87
CA MET A 89 -2.82 -28.57 -10.14
C MET A 89 -1.35 -28.14 -9.92
N ASN A 90 -0.45 -29.13 -9.87
CA ASN A 90 0.96 -29.06 -9.42
C ASN A 90 1.91 -28.03 -10.10
N GLU A 91 1.43 -27.10 -10.92
CA GLU A 91 2.26 -26.15 -11.70
C GLU A 91 1.78 -24.69 -11.60
N TYR A 92 0.89 -24.38 -10.65
CA TYR A 92 0.27 -23.07 -10.50
C TYR A 92 1.26 -21.95 -10.08
N SER A 93 2.31 -22.28 -9.33
CA SER A 93 3.22 -21.28 -8.73
C SER A 93 4.20 -20.64 -9.71
N SER A 94 4.59 -21.31 -10.80
CA SER A 94 5.41 -20.72 -11.88
C SER A 94 4.59 -19.83 -12.81
N ARG A 95 3.26 -19.86 -12.66
CA ARG A 95 2.28 -19.34 -13.61
C ARG A 95 1.46 -18.16 -13.08
N ALA A 96 1.64 -17.81 -11.81
CA ALA A 96 0.98 -16.68 -11.17
C ALA A 96 1.98 -15.58 -10.84
N HIS A 97 1.53 -14.33 -10.88
CA HIS A 97 2.30 -13.19 -10.36
C HIS A 97 1.90 -12.93 -8.92
N THR A 98 2.85 -12.58 -8.08
CA THR A 98 2.60 -12.19 -6.69
C THR A 98 3.02 -10.74 -6.47
N ILE A 99 2.14 -9.94 -5.86
CA ILE A 99 2.44 -8.56 -5.47
C ILE A 99 2.28 -8.46 -3.96
N ALA A 100 3.40 -8.30 -3.25
CA ALA A 100 3.41 -7.93 -1.84
C ALA A 100 3.64 -6.42 -1.73
N THR A 101 2.75 -5.73 -1.01
CA THR A 101 2.81 -4.28 -0.86
C THR A 101 2.93 -3.90 0.61
N ILE A 102 3.96 -3.14 0.94
CA ILE A 102 4.11 -2.47 2.22
C ILE A 102 3.67 -1.02 2.02
N TYR A 103 2.65 -0.59 2.76
CA TYR A 103 2.19 0.79 2.81
C TYR A 103 2.83 1.48 4.00
N LEU A 104 3.36 2.68 3.78
CA LEU A 104 3.90 3.54 4.82
C LEU A 104 3.18 4.89 4.77
N ALA A 105 2.59 5.27 5.90
CA ALA A 105 2.05 6.59 6.13
C ALA A 105 2.88 7.30 7.21
N GLN A 106 3.33 8.50 6.92
CA GLN A 106 3.90 9.42 7.90
C GLN A 106 2.92 10.57 8.09
N ILE A 107 2.38 10.69 9.30
CA ILE A 107 1.38 11.69 9.66
C ILE A 107 2.09 12.78 10.45
N SER A 108 2.03 14.01 9.97
CA SER A 108 2.53 15.17 10.69
C SER A 108 1.36 15.97 11.24
N THR A 109 1.32 16.11 12.56
CA THR A 109 0.33 16.97 13.24
C THR A 109 0.69 18.45 13.05
N THR A 110 1.98 18.79 13.05
CA THR A 110 2.47 20.17 12.83
C THR A 110 2.14 20.67 11.43
N GLU A 111 2.42 19.89 10.39
CA GLU A 111 2.14 20.27 9.01
C GLU A 111 0.70 19.98 8.58
N LYS A 112 -0.14 19.40 9.47
CA LYS A 112 -1.48 18.90 9.17
C LYS A 112 -1.52 18.13 7.84
N SER A 113 -0.57 17.23 7.66
CA SER A 113 -0.41 16.53 6.38
C SER A 113 0.01 15.08 6.58
N THR A 114 -0.23 14.26 5.57
CA THR A 114 0.18 12.87 5.53
C THR A 114 0.99 12.63 4.28
N LEU A 115 2.22 12.14 4.45
CA LEU A 115 3.00 11.56 3.37
C LEU A 115 2.64 10.08 3.26
N LYS A 116 2.32 9.63 2.04
CA LYS A 116 2.07 8.20 1.77
C LYS A 116 3.09 7.67 0.79
N SER A 117 3.56 6.46 1.07
CA SER A 117 4.40 5.71 0.16
C SER A 117 3.99 4.24 0.18
N GLN A 118 4.32 3.56 -0.90
CA GLN A 118 4.08 2.14 -1.07
C GLN A 118 5.35 1.51 -1.64
N ILE A 119 5.74 0.38 -1.08
CA ILE A 119 6.83 -0.46 -1.59
C ILE A 119 6.16 -1.71 -2.15
N ASN A 120 6.25 -1.89 -3.46
CA ASN A 120 5.74 -3.07 -4.15
C ASN A 120 6.89 -4.02 -4.43
N ILE A 121 6.77 -5.26 -3.95
CA ILE A 121 7.65 -6.37 -4.26
C ILE A 121 6.85 -7.29 -5.18
N VAL A 122 7.31 -7.41 -6.41
CA VAL A 122 6.58 -8.09 -7.49
C VAL A 122 7.40 -9.30 -7.93
N ASP A 123 6.84 -10.48 -7.72
CA ASP A 123 7.35 -11.75 -8.23
C ASP A 123 6.53 -12.10 -9.47
N LEU A 124 7.16 -12.05 -10.64
CA LEU A 124 6.49 -12.31 -11.91
C LEU A 124 6.49 -13.80 -12.23
N ALA A 125 5.44 -14.27 -12.89
CA ALA A 125 5.38 -15.60 -13.47
C ALA A 125 6.55 -15.82 -14.45
N GLY A 126 6.86 -17.09 -14.72
CA GLY A 126 7.88 -17.51 -15.67
C GLY A 126 7.70 -16.83 -17.04
N SER A 127 8.79 -16.29 -17.58
CA SER A 127 8.83 -15.63 -18.90
C SER A 127 8.95 -16.59 -20.06
N GLU A 128 9.15 -17.88 -19.79
CA GLU A 128 9.31 -18.91 -20.80
C GLU A 128 8.06 -19.11 -21.64
N ARG A 129 8.27 -19.40 -22.93
CA ARG A 129 7.16 -19.62 -23.86
C ARG A 129 6.46 -20.94 -23.55
N ALA A 130 5.12 -20.90 -23.44
CA ALA A 130 4.30 -22.10 -23.22
C ALA A 130 4.51 -23.22 -24.28
N ALA A 131 4.94 -22.87 -25.49
CA ALA A 131 5.25 -23.86 -26.53
C ALA A 131 6.46 -24.76 -26.19
N LYS A 132 7.36 -24.31 -25.30
CA LYS A 132 8.53 -25.09 -24.85
C LYS A 132 8.26 -25.93 -23.61
N THR A 133 7.11 -25.78 -22.96
CA THR A 133 6.79 -26.49 -21.71
C THR A 133 6.16 -27.86 -21.95
N GLY A 134 5.91 -28.24 -23.21
CA GLY A 134 5.28 -29.53 -23.57
C GLY A 134 3.82 -29.65 -23.12
N ALA A 135 3.14 -28.53 -22.85
CA ALA A 135 1.77 -28.52 -22.33
C ALA A 135 0.73 -28.76 -23.44
N GLU A 136 -0.17 -29.73 -23.25
CA GLU A 136 -1.28 -30.06 -24.17
C GLU A 136 -2.67 -29.70 -23.59
N GLY A 137 -3.65 -29.47 -24.46
CA GLY A 137 -5.06 -29.27 -24.09
C GLY A 137 -5.33 -27.98 -23.30
N THR A 138 -6.12 -28.06 -22.23
CA THR A 138 -6.49 -26.92 -21.35
C THR A 138 -5.27 -26.19 -20.77
N ARG A 139 -4.13 -26.87 -20.66
CA ARG A 139 -2.87 -26.29 -20.20
C ARG A 139 -2.23 -25.35 -21.22
N LEU A 140 -2.46 -25.57 -22.52
CA LEU A 140 -1.98 -24.67 -23.58
C LEU A 140 -2.81 -23.37 -23.61
N GLU A 141 -4.12 -23.46 -23.37
CA GLU A 141 -4.98 -22.29 -23.20
C GLU A 141 -4.60 -21.45 -21.97
N GLU A 142 -4.27 -22.12 -20.85
CA GLU A 142 -3.79 -21.48 -19.63
C GLU A 142 -2.42 -20.82 -19.84
N GLY A 143 -1.46 -21.55 -20.44
CA GLY A 143 -0.15 -21.03 -20.82
C GLY A 143 -0.24 -19.82 -21.76
N GLY A 144 -1.23 -19.80 -22.67
CA GLY A 144 -1.53 -18.65 -23.50
C GLY A 144 -2.02 -17.43 -22.70
N LYS A 145 -2.83 -17.63 -21.65
CA LYS A 145 -3.35 -16.55 -20.79
C LYS A 145 -2.32 -16.04 -19.77
N ILE A 146 -1.37 -16.85 -19.32
CA ILE A 146 -0.26 -16.39 -18.47
C ILE A 146 0.72 -15.57 -19.29
N ASN A 147 1.09 -16.09 -20.47
CA ASN A 147 1.90 -15.33 -21.42
C ASN A 147 1.21 -14.04 -21.87
N ARG A 148 -0.13 -13.97 -21.85
CA ARG A 148 -0.87 -12.73 -22.13
C ARG A 148 -0.47 -11.60 -21.19
N SER A 149 -0.35 -11.84 -19.88
CA SER A 149 0.02 -10.80 -18.91
C SER A 149 1.43 -10.24 -19.18
N LEU A 150 2.42 -11.12 -19.38
CA LEU A 150 3.81 -10.75 -19.67
C LEU A 150 3.99 -10.16 -21.07
N MET A 151 3.24 -10.64 -22.06
CA MET A 151 3.19 -10.06 -23.41
C MET A 151 2.70 -8.62 -23.35
N HIS A 152 1.60 -8.34 -22.63
CA HIS A 152 1.11 -6.98 -22.47
C HIS A 152 2.09 -6.11 -21.69
N LEU A 153 2.74 -6.65 -20.66
CA LEU A 153 3.81 -5.96 -19.94
C LEU A 153 4.96 -5.57 -20.88
N GLY A 154 5.38 -6.48 -21.77
CA GLY A 154 6.41 -6.21 -22.78
C GLY A 154 5.97 -5.18 -23.83
N THR A 155 4.69 -5.14 -24.18
CA THR A 155 4.12 -4.09 -25.05
C THR A 155 4.15 -2.73 -24.35
N VAL A 156 3.70 -2.64 -23.09
CA VAL A 156 3.76 -1.41 -22.29
C VAL A 156 5.20 -0.90 -22.19
N ILE A 157 6.17 -1.78 -21.88
CA ILE A 157 7.58 -1.40 -21.78
C ILE A 157 8.11 -0.82 -23.08
N ARG A 158 7.84 -1.47 -24.22
CA ARG A 158 8.30 -0.99 -25.54
C ARG A 158 7.66 0.33 -25.94
N GLU A 159 6.37 0.52 -25.66
CA GLU A 159 5.67 1.78 -25.95
C GLU A 159 6.21 2.94 -25.10
N LEU A 160 6.46 2.69 -23.82
CA LEU A 160 7.05 3.67 -22.90
C LEU A 160 8.51 3.99 -23.24
N ALA A 161 9.32 2.97 -23.58
CA ALA A 161 10.73 3.14 -23.96
C ALA A 161 10.89 3.98 -25.24
N LYS A 162 9.93 3.92 -26.17
CA LYS A 162 9.89 4.75 -27.38
C LYS A 162 9.36 6.17 -27.14
N GLN A 163 8.84 6.47 -25.95
CA GLN A 163 8.15 7.73 -25.62
C GLN A 163 6.98 8.05 -26.57
N ARG A 164 6.40 7.03 -27.23
CA ARG A 164 5.36 7.20 -28.26
C ARG A 164 3.94 7.10 -27.73
N GLY A 165 3.75 6.62 -26.49
CA GLY A 165 2.44 6.52 -25.85
C GLY A 165 2.48 6.92 -24.39
N THR A 166 1.80 8.01 -24.03
CA THR A 166 1.66 8.49 -22.64
C THR A 166 0.24 8.32 -22.11
N GLY A 167 -0.60 7.56 -22.81
CA GLY A 167 -2.01 7.41 -22.48
C GLY A 167 -2.29 6.25 -21.51
N PRO A 168 -3.30 6.36 -20.62
CA PRO A 168 -3.69 5.30 -19.69
C PRO A 168 -4.23 4.03 -20.40
N HIS A 169 -4.48 4.09 -21.72
CA HIS A 169 -4.97 2.96 -22.50
C HIS A 169 -3.96 1.83 -22.66
N ILE A 170 -2.65 2.13 -22.65
CA ILE A 170 -1.60 1.12 -22.88
C ILE A 170 -1.58 0.03 -21.79
N TYR A 171 -2.01 0.36 -20.58
CA TYR A 171 -2.01 -0.55 -19.43
C TYR A 171 -3.26 -1.43 -19.33
N ARG A 172 -4.33 -1.16 -20.10
CA ARG A 172 -5.67 -1.74 -19.87
C ARG A 172 -5.81 -3.20 -20.30
N ASN A 173 -4.86 -3.72 -21.06
CA ASN A 173 -4.99 -5.04 -21.67
C ASN A 173 -4.66 -6.21 -20.72
N SER A 174 -4.07 -5.90 -19.56
CA SER A 174 -3.84 -6.87 -18.48
C SER A 174 -4.02 -6.24 -17.10
N ASN A 175 -4.56 -7.01 -16.15
CA ASN A 175 -4.65 -6.57 -14.75
C ASN A 175 -3.27 -6.33 -14.14
N LEU A 176 -2.24 -7.09 -14.55
CA LEU A 176 -0.86 -6.86 -14.15
C LEU A 176 -0.38 -5.48 -14.57
N THR A 177 -0.55 -5.11 -15.84
CA THR A 177 -0.11 -3.80 -16.34
C THR A 177 -0.89 -2.66 -15.72
N MET A 178 -2.17 -2.85 -15.39
CA MET A 178 -2.94 -1.86 -14.64
C MET A 178 -2.37 -1.67 -13.24
N LEU A 179 -2.13 -2.76 -12.49
CA LEU A 179 -1.59 -2.69 -11.13
C LEU A 179 -0.17 -2.12 -11.09
N LEU A 180 0.63 -2.33 -12.14
CA LEU A 180 2.00 -1.81 -12.27
C LEU A 180 2.09 -0.45 -12.97
N LYS A 181 0.96 0.21 -13.24
CA LYS A 181 0.93 1.50 -13.95
C LYS A 181 1.84 2.55 -13.30
N ASP A 182 1.83 2.64 -11.97
CA ASP A 182 2.67 3.63 -11.27
C ASP A 182 4.17 3.26 -11.40
N SER A 183 4.48 1.96 -11.44
CA SER A 183 5.85 1.43 -11.56
C SER A 183 6.45 1.65 -12.95
N LEU A 184 5.63 1.71 -14.01
CA LEU A 184 6.09 1.83 -15.40
C LEU A 184 5.61 3.15 -15.97
N GLY A 185 6.48 4.17 -16.00
CA GLY A 185 6.16 5.50 -16.54
C GLY A 185 5.33 6.40 -15.60
N GLY A 186 5.01 5.94 -14.39
CA GLY A 186 4.21 6.66 -13.40
C GLY A 186 5.01 7.25 -12.23
N ASN A 187 4.31 7.44 -11.10
CA ASN A 187 4.89 7.95 -9.85
C ASN A 187 5.48 6.81 -9.00
N SER A 188 6.65 6.34 -9.38
CA SER A 188 7.39 5.32 -8.62
C SER A 188 8.89 5.41 -8.88
N LYS A 189 9.69 5.03 -7.88
CA LYS A 189 11.08 4.62 -8.08
C LYS A 189 11.08 3.12 -8.32
N THR A 190 11.35 2.71 -9.56
CA THR A 190 11.23 1.31 -9.97
C THR A 190 12.60 0.71 -10.24
N VAL A 191 12.82 -0.49 -9.71
CA VAL A 191 13.97 -1.33 -10.00
C VAL A 191 13.46 -2.63 -10.60
N MET A 192 14.04 -3.05 -11.71
CA MET A 192 13.78 -4.36 -12.31
C MET A 192 15.00 -5.25 -12.07
N VAL A 193 14.76 -6.47 -11.58
CA VAL A 193 15.80 -7.50 -11.44
C VAL A 193 15.57 -8.54 -12.52
N ALA A 194 16.53 -8.66 -13.45
CA ALA A 194 16.50 -9.66 -14.50
C ALA A 194 17.24 -10.92 -14.04
N THR A 195 16.51 -12.01 -13.81
CA THR A 195 17.09 -13.31 -13.44
C THR A 195 17.36 -14.11 -14.71
N VAL A 196 18.61 -14.58 -14.87
CA VAL A 196 19.05 -15.30 -16.08
C VAL A 196 19.79 -16.57 -15.70
N SER A 197 19.76 -17.55 -16.60
CA SER A 197 20.50 -18.80 -16.43
C SER A 197 21.76 -18.80 -17.29
N PRO A 198 22.92 -19.26 -16.76
CA PRO A 198 24.15 -19.35 -17.53
C PRO A 198 24.23 -20.60 -18.42
N LEU A 199 23.20 -21.47 -18.43
CA LEU A 199 23.22 -22.74 -19.15
C LEU A 199 22.96 -22.55 -20.65
N ASP A 200 23.72 -23.27 -21.48
CA ASP A 200 23.65 -23.15 -22.95
C ASP A 200 22.24 -23.38 -23.51
N HIS A 201 21.51 -24.36 -22.98
CA HIS A 201 20.14 -24.66 -23.43
C HIS A 201 19.11 -23.59 -23.03
N HIS A 202 19.48 -22.62 -22.18
CA HIS A 202 18.65 -21.46 -21.81
C HIS A 202 19.05 -20.17 -22.55
N LEU A 203 20.03 -20.23 -23.46
CA LEU A 203 20.60 -19.05 -24.13
C LEU A 203 19.53 -18.12 -24.74
N GLU A 204 18.54 -18.69 -25.43
CA GLU A 204 17.46 -17.92 -26.06
C GLU A 204 16.57 -17.18 -25.05
N GLU A 205 16.23 -17.82 -23.92
CA GLU A 205 15.43 -17.19 -22.86
C GLU A 205 16.25 -16.12 -22.14
N THR A 206 17.53 -16.41 -21.84
CA THR A 206 18.46 -15.43 -21.26
C THR A 206 18.59 -14.19 -22.14
N LYS A 207 18.77 -14.35 -23.45
CA LYS A 207 18.81 -13.24 -24.41
C LYS A 207 17.50 -12.44 -24.41
N SER A 208 16.36 -13.12 -24.41
CA SER A 208 15.04 -12.48 -24.35
C SER A 208 14.88 -11.63 -23.08
N THR A 209 15.22 -12.19 -21.91
CA THR A 209 15.16 -11.51 -20.61
C THR A 209 16.08 -10.28 -20.57
N LEU A 210 17.31 -10.38 -21.09
CA LEU A 210 18.25 -9.25 -21.14
C LEU A 210 17.75 -8.14 -22.08
N GLN A 211 17.19 -8.48 -23.25
CA GLN A 211 16.58 -7.50 -24.15
C GLN A 211 15.40 -6.79 -23.49
N TYR A 212 14.56 -7.55 -22.78
CA TYR A 212 13.42 -7.01 -22.04
C TYR A 212 13.86 -6.01 -20.97
N ALA A 213 14.87 -6.38 -20.17
CA ALA A 213 15.43 -5.51 -19.14
C ALA A 213 16.09 -4.26 -19.74
N PHE A 214 16.78 -4.41 -20.88
CA PHE A 214 17.35 -3.28 -21.61
C PHE A 214 16.27 -2.29 -22.05
N GLU A 215 15.15 -2.74 -22.60
CA GLU A 215 14.04 -1.85 -22.97
C GLU A 215 13.41 -1.19 -21.74
N ALA A 216 13.20 -1.95 -20.65
CA ALA A 216 12.68 -1.41 -19.40
C ALA A 216 13.57 -0.31 -18.81
N SER A 217 14.91 -0.43 -18.95
CA SER A 217 15.88 0.57 -18.45
C SER A 217 15.73 1.95 -19.10
N ARG A 218 15.10 2.03 -20.27
CA ARG A 218 14.89 3.28 -21.02
C ARG A 218 13.64 4.03 -20.59
N ILE A 219 12.79 3.42 -19.76
CA ILE A 219 11.56 4.04 -19.25
C ILE A 219 11.94 5.14 -18.24
N LYS A 220 11.32 6.31 -18.38
CA LYS A 220 11.47 7.41 -17.44
C LYS A 220 10.22 7.54 -16.59
N ASN A 221 10.35 7.31 -15.29
CA ASN A 221 9.29 7.56 -14.32
C ASN A 221 9.29 9.03 -13.86
N ARG A 222 8.13 9.52 -13.43
CA ARG A 222 7.97 10.85 -12.82
C ARG A 222 7.67 10.68 -11.34
N CYS A 223 8.71 10.62 -10.52
CA CYS A 223 8.56 10.41 -9.09
C CYS A 223 8.33 11.72 -8.34
N GLU A 224 7.19 11.82 -7.65
CA GLU A 224 6.75 12.96 -6.84
C GLU A 224 6.34 12.46 -5.44
N LYS A 225 6.61 13.26 -4.40
CA LYS A 225 6.21 12.91 -3.03
C LYS A 225 4.69 12.95 -2.92
N ASN A 226 4.06 11.84 -2.49
CA ASN A 226 2.61 11.82 -2.27
C ASN A 226 2.27 12.48 -0.92
N LYS A 227 2.15 13.81 -0.93
CA LYS A 227 1.69 14.61 0.21
C LYS A 227 0.20 14.87 0.08
N PHE A 228 -0.54 14.58 1.15
CA PHE A 228 -1.95 14.85 1.26
C PHE A 228 -2.16 15.79 2.44
N GLU A 229 -2.73 16.96 2.19
CA GLU A 229 -3.14 17.86 3.26
C GLU A 229 -4.35 17.25 3.97
N ALA A 230 -4.31 17.26 5.31
CA ALA A 230 -5.47 16.93 6.11
C ALA A 230 -6.44 18.11 6.02
N LEU A 231 -7.33 18.08 5.04
CA LEU A 231 -8.49 18.97 5.01
C LEU A 231 -9.42 18.55 6.15
N LEU A 232 -9.21 19.15 7.32
CA LEU A 232 -10.15 19.08 8.41
C LEU A 232 -11.43 19.83 7.99
N SER A 233 -12.60 19.39 8.44
CA SER A 233 -13.80 20.22 8.22
C SER A 233 -13.62 21.53 9.01
N PRO A 234 -14.18 22.66 8.52
CA PRO A 234 -14.11 23.94 9.24
C PRO A 234 -14.57 23.83 10.71
N GLU A 235 -15.53 22.96 10.98
CA GLU A 235 -16.02 22.63 12.32
C GLU A 235 -14.94 21.99 13.21
N VAL A 236 -14.16 21.05 12.66
CA VAL A 236 -13.07 20.39 13.39
C VAL A 236 -11.90 21.35 13.60
N GLU A 237 -11.62 22.23 12.64
CA GLU A 237 -10.60 23.28 12.81
C GLU A 237 -10.99 24.28 13.89
N ALA A 238 -12.26 24.69 13.95
CA ALA A 238 -12.78 25.59 14.96
C ALA A 238 -12.68 24.97 16.37
N LEU A 239 -13.06 23.70 16.53
CA LEU A 239 -12.98 22.98 17.81
C LEU A 239 -11.52 22.83 18.29
N ILE A 240 -10.59 22.53 17.38
CA ILE A 240 -9.15 22.48 17.71
C ILE A 240 -8.65 23.86 18.14
N GLY A 241 -9.01 24.93 17.42
CA GLY A 241 -8.62 26.29 17.77
C GLY A 241 -9.13 26.70 19.16
N GLN A 242 -10.39 26.38 19.48
CA GLN A 242 -10.95 26.62 20.82
C GLN A 242 -10.17 25.86 21.90
N LEU A 243 -9.86 24.57 21.67
CA LEU A 243 -9.06 23.76 22.59
C LEU A 243 -7.67 24.35 22.87
N GLU A 244 -6.98 24.83 21.84
CA GLU A 244 -5.66 25.44 21.97
C GLU A 244 -5.72 26.72 22.81
N VAL A 245 -6.70 27.59 22.55
CA VAL A 245 -6.92 28.83 23.30
C VAL A 245 -7.22 28.54 24.78
N THR A 246 -8.14 27.62 25.07
CA THR A 246 -8.52 27.29 26.45
C THR A 246 -7.38 26.62 27.21
N LYS A 247 -6.58 25.77 26.54
CA LYS A 247 -5.34 25.20 27.14
C LYS A 247 -4.31 26.27 27.45
N ALA A 248 -4.10 27.24 26.55
CA ALA A 248 -3.18 28.35 26.77
C ALA A 248 -3.63 29.22 27.96
N GLN A 249 -4.92 29.49 28.09
CA GLN A 249 -5.50 30.18 29.24
C GLN A 249 -5.27 29.41 30.54
N LEU A 250 -5.53 28.09 30.55
CA LEU A 250 -5.29 27.24 31.73
C LEU A 250 -3.80 27.25 32.13
N ASN A 251 -2.90 27.10 31.16
CA ASN A 251 -1.46 27.16 31.43
C ASN A 251 -1.03 28.51 32.01
N LYS A 252 -1.56 29.62 31.48
CA LYS A 252 -1.28 30.96 31.99
C LYS A 252 -1.71 31.11 33.45
N VAL A 253 -2.95 30.75 33.77
CA VAL A 253 -3.50 30.83 35.14
C VAL A 253 -2.72 29.95 36.11
N THR A 254 -2.31 28.76 35.67
CA THR A 254 -1.54 27.80 36.47
C THR A 254 -0.11 28.30 36.74
N LEU A 255 0.55 28.89 35.74
CA LEU A 255 1.91 29.44 35.85
C LEU A 255 1.96 30.72 36.70
N GLU A 256 0.93 31.56 36.60
CA GLU A 256 0.82 32.80 37.38
C GLU A 256 0.48 32.55 38.86
N LYS A 257 0.32 31.29 39.28
CA LYS A 257 -0.08 30.88 40.65
C LYS A 257 -1.29 31.66 41.17
N LEU A 258 -2.19 32.02 40.28
CA LEU A 258 -3.45 32.65 40.67
C LEU A 258 -4.24 31.57 41.42
N GLU A 259 -4.38 31.72 42.74
CA GLU A 259 -5.23 30.89 43.61
C GLU A 259 -6.70 31.14 43.26
N ASN A 260 -7.10 30.71 42.07
CA ASN A 260 -8.43 30.87 41.53
C ASN A 260 -8.92 29.49 41.07
N ASP A 261 -9.04 28.60 42.05
CA ASP A 261 -9.41 27.19 41.87
C ASP A 261 -10.71 27.03 41.07
N ASP A 262 -11.64 27.98 41.20
CA ASP A 262 -12.88 28.01 40.43
C ASP A 262 -12.63 28.23 38.93
N ILE A 263 -11.73 29.15 38.54
CA ILE A 263 -11.36 29.39 37.14
C ILE A 263 -10.63 28.18 36.56
N ILE A 264 -9.71 27.59 37.34
CA ILE A 264 -8.98 26.38 36.92
C ILE A 264 -9.96 25.22 36.69
N LYS A 265 -10.94 25.04 37.59
CA LYS A 265 -11.98 24.02 37.47
C LYS A 265 -12.87 24.24 36.25
N GLN A 266 -13.28 25.49 35.98
CA GLN A 266 -14.04 25.86 34.80
C GLN A 266 -13.26 25.57 33.50
N LEU A 267 -12.02 26.03 33.38
CA LEU A 267 -11.19 25.81 32.20
C LEU A 267 -10.93 24.32 31.94
N LYS A 268 -10.68 23.53 33.00
CA LYS A 268 -10.55 22.06 32.88
C LYS A 268 -11.84 21.42 32.39
N SER A 269 -13.00 21.83 32.91
CA SER A 269 -14.29 21.30 32.47
C SER A 269 -14.59 21.63 31.01
N GLU A 270 -14.21 22.83 30.57
CA GLU A 270 -14.40 23.26 29.18
C GLU A 270 -13.47 22.52 28.23
N ILE A 271 -12.22 22.27 28.62
CA ILE A 271 -11.29 21.41 27.86
C ILE A 271 -11.88 20.01 27.68
N GLU A 272 -12.44 19.41 28.72
CA GLU A 272 -13.08 18.08 28.62
C GLU A 272 -14.34 18.09 27.74
N ARG A 273 -15.13 19.18 27.79
CA ARG A 273 -16.29 19.36 26.92
C ARG A 273 -15.87 19.44 25.45
N LEU A 274 -14.95 20.34 25.12
CA LEU A 274 -14.44 20.54 23.75
C LEU A 274 -13.73 19.28 23.22
N ARG A 275 -13.02 18.56 24.09
CA ARG A 275 -12.49 17.22 23.80
C ARG A 275 -13.63 16.31 23.34
N ARG A 276 -14.63 16.07 24.18
CA ARG A 276 -15.74 15.16 23.85
C ARG A 276 -16.43 15.52 22.53
N GLU A 277 -16.71 16.80 22.32
CA GLU A 277 -17.34 17.32 21.10
C GLU A 277 -16.46 17.05 19.87
N LEU A 278 -15.15 17.31 19.96
CA LEU A 278 -14.19 16.96 18.92
C LEU A 278 -14.20 15.46 18.61
N GLN A 279 -14.22 14.59 19.62
CA GLN A 279 -14.28 13.14 19.41
C GLN A 279 -15.57 12.68 18.74
N GLU A 280 -16.71 13.26 19.10
CA GLU A 280 -18.00 12.96 18.48
C GLU A 280 -18.06 13.41 17.02
N THR A 281 -17.62 14.63 16.69
CA THR A 281 -17.58 15.15 15.32
C THR A 281 -16.63 14.35 14.43
N LEU A 282 -15.50 13.91 14.99
CA LEU A 282 -14.54 13.05 14.31
C LEU A 282 -15.10 11.63 14.07
N ASN A 283 -15.86 11.07 15.02
CA ASN A 283 -16.50 9.75 14.89
C ASN A 283 -17.74 9.77 13.97
N GLY A 284 -18.51 10.85 13.97
CA GLY A 284 -19.72 11.03 13.15
C GLY A 284 -19.43 11.28 11.66
N SER A 285 -18.21 11.72 11.34
CA SER A 285 -17.72 11.86 9.97
C SER A 285 -17.51 10.48 9.34
N LYS A 286 -18.57 9.88 8.77
CA LYS A 286 -18.51 8.63 7.96
C LYS A 286 -17.65 8.80 6.70
N VAL A 287 -16.32 8.89 6.80
CA VAL A 287 -15.44 8.99 5.62
C VAL A 287 -14.07 8.35 5.86
N SER A 288 -13.89 7.15 5.30
CA SER A 288 -12.63 6.46 5.00
C SER A 288 -11.65 6.19 6.17
N THR A 289 -11.14 4.97 6.20
CA THR A 289 -10.10 4.47 7.13
C THR A 289 -8.89 5.41 7.29
N PHE A 290 -8.63 6.29 6.32
CA PHE A 290 -7.54 7.27 6.32
C PHE A 290 -7.81 8.56 7.10
N ARG A 291 -9.05 9.03 7.17
CA ARG A 291 -9.41 10.20 8.00
C ARG A 291 -9.33 9.81 9.48
N ASN A 292 -9.79 8.60 9.80
CA ASN A 292 -9.75 8.00 11.15
C ASN A 292 -8.33 7.89 11.74
N ILE A 293 -7.30 7.81 10.90
CA ILE A 293 -5.90 7.71 11.31
C ILE A 293 -5.34 9.07 11.76
N VAL A 294 -5.54 10.12 10.96
CA VAL A 294 -5.19 11.50 11.34
C VAL A 294 -6.03 11.93 12.54
N ILE A 295 -7.29 11.56 12.54
CA ILE A 295 -8.22 11.70 13.67
C ILE A 295 -7.69 11.00 14.91
N SER A 296 -7.26 9.74 14.83
CA SER A 296 -6.71 9.00 15.97
C SER A 296 -5.44 9.65 16.51
N SER A 297 -4.57 10.15 15.63
CA SER A 297 -3.35 10.86 16.00
C SER A 297 -3.64 12.22 16.67
N ILE A 298 -4.62 12.98 16.15
CA ILE A 298 -5.16 14.20 16.77
C ILE A 298 -5.79 13.84 18.13
N LEU A 299 -6.63 12.82 18.22
CA LEU A 299 -7.22 12.36 19.49
C LEU A 299 -6.11 11.99 20.50
N LYS A 300 -5.03 11.30 20.09
CA LYS A 300 -3.86 11.05 20.94
C LYS A 300 -3.23 12.35 21.45
N GLN A 301 -2.95 13.30 20.57
CA GLN A 301 -2.36 14.60 20.92
C GLN A 301 -3.25 15.40 21.88
N TYR A 302 -4.57 15.39 21.67
CA TYR A 302 -5.48 16.24 22.45
C TYR A 302 -5.99 15.58 23.72
N PHE A 303 -6.13 14.26 23.79
CA PHE A 303 -6.71 13.54 24.93
C PHE A 303 -5.69 12.83 25.83
N TRP A 304 -4.56 12.37 25.28
CA TRP A 304 -3.63 11.49 26.00
C TRP A 304 -2.32 12.17 26.40
N ALA A 305 -2.06 13.40 25.94
CA ALA A 305 -0.86 14.19 26.27
C ALA A 305 -0.82 14.77 27.70
N GLY A 306 -1.49 14.13 28.68
CA GLY A 306 -1.54 14.58 30.09
C GLY A 306 -1.57 13.45 31.12
N LEU A 307 -1.28 12.21 30.70
CA LEU A 307 -1.14 11.05 31.59
C LEU A 307 0.31 10.54 31.53
N LYS A 308 1.23 11.32 32.10
CA LYS A 308 2.52 10.86 32.63
C LYS A 308 2.86 11.68 33.86
#